data_AF-A0A195DQG6-F1
#
_entry.id   AF-A0A195DQG6-F1
#
_cell.length_a   1.000
_cell.length_b   1.000
_cell.length_c   1.000
_cell.angle_alpha   90.00
_cell.angle_beta   90.00
_cell.angle_gamma   90.00
#
_symmetry.space_group_name_H-M   'P 1'
#
loop_
_entity.id
_entity.type
_entity.pdbx_description
1 polymer ?
#
loop_
_entity_poly.entity_id
_entity_poly.type
_entity_poly.pdbx_seq_one_letter_code
_entity_poly.pdbx_strand_id
1 'polypeptide(L)'
;MIILRFGYRLVAYYHLLIHAIFKSMLFIGAGRVIHIIKNTQDIRLLGNLNEGIPYVIIRLMISNFALGRVPFISGFYRKDLIIDIFYVHSGINIIIFILVFLSLLLTL
;
A
#
# COMPACT_ATOMS: atom_id res chain seq x y z
N MET A 1 7.40 -7.32 -6.75
CA MET A 1 8.55 -8.25 -6.93
C MET A 1 8.18 -9.47 -7.77
N ILE A 2 7.05 -10.14 -7.56
CA ILE A 2 6.56 -11.26 -8.40
C ILE A 2 6.52 -10.94 -9.91
N ILE A 3 6.20 -9.69 -10.27
CA ILE A 3 6.16 -9.24 -11.67
C ILE A 3 7.52 -9.35 -12.41
N LEU A 4 8.64 -9.35 -11.68
CA LEU A 4 9.98 -9.54 -12.27
C LEU A 4 10.13 -10.94 -12.85
N ARG A 5 9.49 -11.95 -12.27
CA ARG A 5 9.55 -13.34 -12.76
C ARG A 5 8.98 -13.46 -14.17
N PHE A 6 7.99 -12.62 -14.49
CA PHE A 6 7.34 -12.58 -15.79
C PHE A 6 8.04 -11.65 -16.79
N GLY A 7 9.21 -11.09 -16.46
CA GLY A 7 10.00 -10.25 -17.36
C GLY A 7 9.59 -8.77 -17.41
N TYR A 8 8.53 -8.36 -16.70
CA TYR A 8 8.01 -6.98 -16.72
C TYR A 8 8.81 -6.03 -15.80
N ARG A 9 10.03 -5.68 -16.21
CA ARG A 9 10.94 -4.83 -15.43
C ARG A 9 10.43 -3.40 -15.23
N LEU A 10 9.82 -2.80 -16.26
CA LEU A 10 9.30 -1.43 -16.17
C LEU A 10 8.15 -1.33 -15.15
N VAL A 11 7.23 -2.29 -15.17
CA VAL A 11 6.12 -2.38 -14.21
C VAL A 11 6.64 -2.59 -12.79
N ALA A 12 7.68 -3.42 -12.62
CA ALA A 12 8.33 -3.61 -11.34
C ALA A 12 8.93 -2.31 -10.79
N TYR A 13 9.60 -1.54 -11.65
CA TYR A 13 10.20 -0.26 -11.30
C TYR A 13 9.15 0.81 -10.96
N TYR A 14 8.12 0.95 -11.80
CA TYR A 14 6.97 1.81 -11.50
C TYR A 14 6.35 1.42 -10.16
N HIS A 15 6.24 0.12 -9.87
CA HIS A 15 5.74 -0.33 -8.58
C HIS A 15 6.63 0.06 -7.41
N LEU A 16 7.95 -0.05 -7.55
CA LEU A 16 8.88 0.37 -6.51
C LEU A 16 8.75 1.87 -6.21
N LEU A 17 8.71 2.73 -7.24
CA LEU A 17 8.63 4.18 -7.09
C LEU A 17 7.37 4.62 -6.33
N ILE A 18 6.20 4.19 -6.81
CA ILE A 18 4.92 4.54 -6.18
C ILE A 18 4.86 4.00 -4.75
N HIS A 19 5.37 2.79 -4.51
CA HIS A 19 5.39 2.22 -3.17
C HIS A 19 6.28 3.03 -2.23
N ALA A 20 7.46 3.46 -2.70
CA ALA A 20 8.38 4.26 -1.91
C ALA A 20 7.74 5.60 -1.47
N ILE A 21 7.10 6.30 -2.40
CA ILE A 21 6.47 7.61 -2.14
C ILE A 21 5.36 7.50 -1.07
N PHE A 22 4.43 6.56 -1.23
CA PHE A 22 3.32 6.44 -0.27
C PHE A 22 3.74 5.83 1.06
N LYS A 23 4.71 4.91 1.06
CA LYS A 23 5.26 4.37 2.30
C LYS A 23 6.05 5.44 3.07
N SER A 24 6.80 6.31 2.39
CA SER A 24 7.47 7.44 3.06
C SER A 24 6.47 8.45 3.63
N MET A 25 5.38 8.72 2.90
CA MET A 25 4.31 9.60 3.36
C MET A 25 3.61 9.05 4.62
N LEU A 26 3.36 7.74 4.69
CA LEU A 26 2.86 7.06 5.88
C LEU A 26 3.81 7.22 7.07
N PHE A 27 5.10 6.93 6.88
CA PHE A 27 6.08 7.00 7.98
C PHE A 27 6.30 8.42 8.50
N ILE A 28 6.26 9.44 7.62
CA ILE A 28 6.32 10.84 8.04
C ILE A 28 5.06 11.21 8.84
N GLY A 29 3.88 10.76 8.40
CA GLY A 29 2.63 10.96 9.13
C GLY A 29 2.66 10.30 10.51
N ALA A 30 3.05 9.03 10.57
CA ALA A 30 3.17 8.28 11.82
C ALA A 30 4.22 8.88 12.75
N GLY A 31 5.37 9.31 12.23
CA GLY A 31 6.41 10.01 13.01
C GLY A 31 5.89 11.28 13.68
N ARG A 32 5.06 12.07 12.97
CA ARG A 32 4.41 13.24 13.56
C ARG A 32 3.40 12.86 14.66
N VAL A 33 2.64 11.79 14.47
CA VAL A 33 1.73 11.27 15.52
C VAL A 33 2.52 10.87 16.77
N ILE A 34 3.59 10.09 16.61
CA ILE A 34 4.45 9.62 17.71
C ILE A 34 5.05 10.79 18.48
N HIS A 35 5.54 11.81 17.78
CA HIS A 35 6.13 12.99 18.41
C HIS A 35 5.11 13.77 19.26
N ILE A 36 3.86 13.88 18.79
CA ILE A 36 2.81 14.63 19.48
C ILE A 36 2.35 13.91 20.76
N ILE A 37 2.36 12.58 20.75
CA ILE A 37 1.86 11.75 21.85
C ILE A 37 3.03 11.21 22.69
N LYS A 38 4.09 12.02 22.80
CA LYS A 38 5.26 11.81 23.67
C LYS A 38 5.90 10.42 23.50
N ASN A 39 6.18 10.04 22.25
CA ASN A 39 6.86 8.79 21.88
C ASN A 39 6.07 7.49 22.14
N THR A 40 4.75 7.56 22.32
CA THR A 40 3.91 6.36 22.35
C THR A 40 3.62 5.87 20.92
N GLN A 41 3.79 4.57 20.68
CA GLN A 41 3.53 3.91 19.39
C GLN A 41 2.36 2.93 19.44
N ASP A 42 1.85 2.64 20.65
CA ASP A 42 0.75 1.70 20.83
C ASP A 42 -0.55 2.29 20.30
N ILE A 43 -1.08 1.69 19.24
CA ILE A 43 -2.29 2.13 18.54
C ILE A 43 -3.51 2.11 19.47
N ARG A 44 -3.50 1.27 20.51
CA ARG A 44 -4.59 1.19 21.50
C ARG A 44 -4.71 2.46 22.34
N LEU A 45 -3.63 3.24 22.43
CA LEU A 45 -3.56 4.52 23.14
C LEU A 45 -3.80 5.71 22.19
N LEU A 46 -3.90 5.47 20.88
CA LEU A 46 -4.15 6.48 19.85
C LEU A 46 -5.65 6.67 19.66
N GLY A 47 -6.26 7.51 20.51
CA GLY A 47 -7.68 7.88 20.43
C GLY A 47 -7.92 9.30 19.93
N ASN A 48 -9.03 9.52 19.23
CA ASN A 48 -9.58 10.83 18.84
C ASN A 48 -8.60 11.82 18.18
N LEU A 49 -7.64 11.31 17.40
CA LEU A 49 -6.60 12.12 16.77
C LEU A 49 -7.14 13.07 15.67
N ASN A 50 -8.37 12.84 15.20
CA ASN A 50 -8.98 13.63 14.12
C ASN A 50 -9.29 15.06 14.56
N GLU A 51 -9.61 15.26 15.85
CA GLU A 51 -9.86 16.57 16.42
C GLU A 51 -8.55 17.34 16.70
N GLY A 52 -7.48 16.64 17.08
CA GLY A 52 -6.20 17.27 17.44
C GLY A 52 -5.28 17.55 16.25
N ILE A 53 -5.19 16.63 15.28
CA ILE A 53 -4.27 16.71 14.13
C ILE A 53 -4.94 16.30 12.81
N PRO A 54 -6.02 16.98 12.38
CA PRO A 54 -6.82 16.59 11.21
C PRO A 54 -5.97 16.48 9.93
N TYR A 55 -5.05 17.41 9.71
CA TYR A 55 -4.17 17.39 8.53
C TYR A 55 -3.23 16.18 8.47
N VAL A 56 -2.79 15.67 9.61
CA VAL A 56 -1.93 14.47 9.67
C VAL A 56 -2.74 13.23 9.36
N ILE A 57 -3.95 13.15 9.89
CA ILE A 57 -4.86 12.04 9.62
C ILE A 57 -5.26 12.00 8.15
N ILE A 58 -5.64 13.14 7.56
CA ILE A 58 -5.98 13.20 6.14
C ILE A 58 -4.80 12.68 5.30
N ARG A 59 -3.57 13.09 5.63
CA ARG A 59 -2.37 12.60 4.97
C ARG A 59 -2.19 11.08 5.11
N LEU A 60 -2.34 10.55 6.32
CA LEU A 60 -2.27 9.11 6.61
C LEU A 60 -3.32 8.32 5.83
N MET A 61 -4.58 8.80 5.81
CA MET A 61 -5.68 8.18 5.08
C MET A 61 -5.43 8.16 3.57
N ILE A 62 -5.01 9.28 2.98
CA ILE A 62 -4.65 9.35 1.56
C ILE A 62 -3.54 8.35 1.24
N SER A 63 -2.48 8.29 2.06
CA SER A 63 -1.37 7.37 1.83
C SER A 63 -1.77 5.90 1.99
N ASN A 64 -2.68 5.57 2.92
CA ASN A 64 -3.22 4.21 3.06
C ASN A 64 -4.06 3.82 1.85
N PHE A 65 -4.98 4.68 1.40
CA PHE A 65 -5.78 4.41 0.21
C PHE A 65 -4.94 4.27 -1.06
N ALA A 66 -3.84 5.02 -1.16
CA ALA A 66 -2.90 4.92 -2.27
C ALA A 66 -2.02 3.66 -2.27
N LEU A 67 -1.85 3.00 -1.12
CA LEU A 67 -1.20 1.70 -1.01
C LEU A 67 -2.18 0.54 -1.23
N GLY A 68 -3.46 0.73 -0.86
CA GLY A 68 -4.57 -0.18 -1.16
C GLY A 68 -4.95 -0.24 -2.64
N ARG A 69 -6.06 -0.92 -2.96
CA ARG A 69 -6.66 -1.01 -4.32
C ARG A 69 -7.91 -0.13 -4.47
N VAL A 70 -7.91 1.07 -3.89
CA VAL A 70 -9.06 1.98 -4.01
C VAL A 70 -9.12 2.54 -5.43
N PRO A 71 -10.29 2.49 -6.11
CA PRO A 71 -10.42 2.96 -7.50
C PRO A 71 -9.99 4.42 -7.65
N PHE A 72 -9.44 4.74 -8.83
CA PHE A 72 -8.93 6.07 -9.21
C PHE A 72 -7.68 6.57 -8.48
N ILE A 73 -7.14 5.82 -7.52
CA ILE A 73 -5.88 6.15 -6.84
C ILE A 73 -4.74 5.34 -7.45
N SER A 74 -3.50 5.83 -7.35
CA SER A 74 -2.27 5.19 -7.85
C SER A 74 -2.10 3.71 -7.47
N GLY A 75 -2.68 3.28 -6.34
CA GLY A 75 -2.67 1.89 -5.90
C GLY A 75 -3.41 0.95 -6.85
N PHE A 76 -4.58 1.39 -7.35
CA PHE A 76 -5.41 0.66 -8.30
C PHE A 76 -4.69 0.41 -9.63
N TYR A 77 -4.24 1.47 -10.31
CA TYR A 77 -3.59 1.37 -11.64
C TYR A 77 -2.37 0.44 -11.67
N ARG A 78 -1.75 0.23 -10.53
CA ARG A 78 -0.53 -0.55 -10.41
C ARG A 78 -0.79 -1.99 -9.97
N LYS A 79 -1.63 -2.19 -8.94
CA LYS A 79 -1.93 -3.54 -8.44
C LYS A 79 -2.86 -4.28 -9.42
N ASP A 80 -3.79 -3.59 -10.09
CA ASP A 80 -4.69 -4.20 -11.09
C ASP A 80 -3.90 -4.65 -12.31
N LEU A 81 -3.01 -3.81 -12.83
CA LEU A 81 -2.14 -4.18 -13.94
C LEU A 81 -1.24 -5.38 -13.61
N ILE A 82 -0.78 -5.50 -12.35
CA ILE A 82 -0.02 -6.67 -11.89
C ILE A 82 -0.86 -7.95 -11.92
N ILE A 83 -2.14 -7.85 -11.57
CA ILE A 83 -3.09 -8.96 -11.54
C ILE A 83 -3.46 -9.38 -12.97
N ASP A 84 -3.71 -8.43 -13.86
CA ASP A 84 -4.04 -8.71 -15.26
C ASP A 84 -2.91 -9.47 -15.96
N ILE A 85 -1.65 -9.05 -15.75
CA ILE A 85 -0.47 -9.77 -16.25
C ILE A 85 -0.42 -11.20 -15.71
N PHE A 86 -0.81 -11.39 -14.44
CA PHE A 86 -0.85 -12.69 -13.79
C PHE A 86 -1.95 -13.58 -14.36
N TYR A 87 -3.12 -13.04 -14.71
CA TYR A 87 -4.21 -13.79 -15.34
C TYR A 87 -3.88 -14.19 -16.79
N VAL A 88 -3.17 -13.35 -17.54
CA VAL A 88 -2.81 -13.63 -18.94
C VAL A 88 -1.72 -14.71 -19.06
N HIS A 89 -0.84 -14.84 -18.06
CA HIS A 89 0.22 -15.85 -18.09
C HIS A 89 -0.32 -17.26 -17.80
N SER A 90 -0.39 -18.09 -18.83
CA SER A 90 -0.68 -19.52 -18.72
C SER A 90 0.44 -20.27 -17.99
N GLY A 91 0.09 -21.19 -17.09
CA GLY A 91 1.06 -22.09 -16.43
C GLY A 91 1.51 -21.67 -15.02
N ILE A 92 0.82 -20.72 -14.40
CA ILE A 92 1.10 -20.36 -13.00
C ILE A 92 0.52 -21.42 -12.05
N ASN A 93 1.32 -21.82 -11.05
CA ASN A 93 0.87 -22.71 -9.99
C ASN A 93 -0.32 -22.09 -9.22
N ILE A 94 -1.40 -22.85 -9.08
CA ILE A 94 -2.65 -22.45 -8.42
C ILE A 94 -2.43 -21.97 -6.98
N ILE A 95 -1.45 -22.54 -6.27
CA ILE A 95 -1.11 -22.13 -4.91
C ILE A 95 -0.60 -20.68 -4.89
N ILE A 96 0.26 -20.32 -5.84
CA ILE A 96 0.81 -18.95 -5.95
C ILE A 96 -0.31 -17.98 -6.29
N PHE A 97 -1.24 -18.39 -7.16
CA PHE A 97 -2.41 -17.59 -7.50
C PHE A 97 -3.28 -17.29 -6.26
N ILE A 98 -3.59 -18.30 -5.45
CA ILE A 98 -4.36 -18.15 -4.21
C ILE A 98 -3.64 -17.22 -3.23
N LEU A 99 -2.33 -17.41 -3.03
CA LEU A 99 -1.54 -16.58 -2.12
C LEU A 99 -1.49 -15.11 -2.55
N VAL A 100 -1.35 -14.84 -3.86
CA VAL A 100 -1.37 -13.46 -4.38
C VAL A 100 -2.74 -12.82 -4.15
N PHE A 101 -3.83 -13.52 -4.43
CA PHE A 101 -5.18 -13.01 -4.21
C PHE A 101 -5.47 -12.76 -2.72
N LEU A 102 -5.07 -13.68 -1.84
CA LEU A 102 -5.19 -13.51 -0.39
C LEU A 102 -4.40 -12.30 0.11
N SER A 103 -3.16 -12.12 -0.37
CA SER A 103 -2.34 -10.97 -0.02
C SER A 103 -2.95 -9.64 -0.47
N LEU A 104 -3.65 -9.64 -1.61
CA LEU A 104 -4.36 -8.47 -2.11
C LEU A 104 -5.55 -8.12 -1.23
N LEU A 105 -6.32 -9.13 -0.77
CA LEU A 105 -7.43 -8.93 0.15
C LEU A 105 -6.96 -8.36 1.49
N LEU A 106 -5.89 -8.90 2.06
CA LEU A 106 -5.32 -8.45 3.35
C LEU A 106 -4.70 -7.05 3.32
N THR A 107 -4.36 -6.55 2.12
CA THR A 107 -3.76 -5.22 1.94
C THR A 107 -4.73 -4.18 1.38
N LEU A 108 -5.96 -4.60 1.08
CA LEU A 108 -7.06 -3.70 0.73
C LEU A 108 -7.60 -3.09 2.02
#